data_AF-A0A1W0WZP8-F1
#
_entry.id   AF-A0A1W0WZP8-F1
#
_cell.length_a   1.000
_cell.length_b   1.000
_cell.length_c   1.000
_cell.angle_alpha   90.00
_cell.angle_beta   90.00
_cell.angle_gamma   90.00
#
_symmetry.space_group_name_H-M   'P 1'
#
loop_
_entity.id
_entity.type
_entity.pdbx_description
1 polymer ?
#
loop_
_entity_poly.entity_id
_entity_poly.type
_entity_poly.pdbx_seq_one_letter_code
_entity_poly.pdbx_strand_id
1 'polypeptide(L)'
;MDFEGQLSYADIANLAQAWQEENLQSWMDEAKKNASARRTLQQETPSFPLMYHALMHSNYWRPLASQENKYAANLQERSRLGTALLARVQATQRIEFGDFVLKEYESMMRTKKDTLMRKQESRDFREEDVDFLMDEGDLSMPPVRRESSYTIHLGGQLKKIMNIRLIAGEVMTFLQRDAKLLAYDPIRLQTCMSLYSANLQGLVLIIDEWDTYRGMWKDLASLCAQWPELHFAGIEEQLAEARALKEHWESGDVITTKHSGLREVHIIFHVLLTSNKMDMLESEDINGRHPAVTALRTCMRIVWESDVSVVTIPLFLFRQFQPFMTSAWCAKRAELVFKCVKGYMIEMSSLTHDDQKTVQFLLPDDTPPGILTEMADMITTIFRSPNPFIRLSD
;
A
#
# COMPACT_ATOMS: atom_id res chain seq x y z
N MET A 1 -46.81 -4.57 -13.10
CA MET A 1 -45.94 -5.40 -13.97
C MET A 1 -44.81 -5.85 -13.07
N ASP A 2 -44.96 -7.07 -12.61
CA ASP A 2 -44.17 -7.67 -11.55
C ASP A 2 -42.73 -7.94 -12.00
N PHE A 3 -41.78 -7.57 -11.15
CA PHE A 3 -40.37 -7.91 -11.26
C PHE A 3 -40.14 -9.26 -10.59
N GLU A 4 -40.22 -10.35 -11.35
CA GLU A 4 -39.78 -11.68 -10.89
C GLU A 4 -38.39 -12.01 -11.47
N GLY A 5 -37.46 -12.42 -10.59
CA GLY A 5 -36.29 -13.21 -10.98
C GLY A 5 -34.91 -12.60 -10.75
N GLN A 6 -34.64 -11.94 -9.62
CA GLN A 6 -33.25 -11.73 -9.18
C GLN A 6 -32.78 -12.97 -8.41
N LEU A 7 -31.90 -13.77 -9.03
CA LEU A 7 -31.21 -14.88 -8.37
C LEU A 7 -30.34 -14.33 -7.23
N SER A 8 -30.53 -14.83 -6.02
CA SER A 8 -29.71 -14.45 -4.87
C SER A 8 -28.32 -15.06 -4.96
N TYR A 9 -27.36 -14.54 -4.20
CA TYR A 9 -26.00 -15.08 -4.15
C TYR A 9 -25.96 -16.56 -3.72
N ALA A 10 -26.92 -16.98 -2.87
CA ALA A 10 -27.10 -18.37 -2.48
C ALA A 10 -27.57 -19.26 -3.65
N ASP A 11 -28.43 -18.75 -4.52
CA ASP A 11 -28.93 -19.49 -5.69
C ASP A 11 -27.81 -19.72 -6.72
N ILE A 12 -26.93 -18.73 -6.89
CA ILE A 12 -25.74 -18.83 -7.77
C ILE A 12 -24.73 -19.83 -7.20
N ALA A 13 -24.50 -19.83 -5.88
CA ALA A 13 -23.62 -20.79 -5.23
C ALA A 13 -24.15 -22.23 -5.33
N ASN A 14 -25.46 -22.42 -5.15
CA ASN A 14 -26.12 -23.71 -5.28
C ASN A 14 -26.09 -24.23 -6.73
N LEU A 15 -26.28 -23.36 -7.73
CA LEU A 15 -26.12 -23.71 -9.15
C LEU A 15 -24.68 -24.09 -9.50
N ALA A 16 -23.69 -23.38 -8.95
CA ALA A 16 -22.28 -23.69 -9.17
C ALA A 16 -21.87 -25.02 -8.52
N GLN A 17 -22.38 -25.30 -7.32
CA GLN A 17 -22.12 -26.54 -6.61
C GLN A 17 -22.80 -27.74 -7.30
N ALA A 18 -24.07 -27.59 -7.72
CA ALA A 18 -24.77 -28.63 -8.48
C ALA A 18 -24.08 -28.92 -9.82
N TRP A 19 -23.61 -27.88 -10.54
CA TRP A 19 -22.85 -28.05 -11.78
C TRP A 19 -21.49 -28.72 -11.57
N GLN A 20 -20.82 -28.46 -10.43
CA GLN A 20 -19.59 -29.16 -10.06
C GLN A 20 -19.84 -30.62 -9.72
N GLU A 21 -20.83 -30.94 -8.88
CA GLU A 21 -21.11 -32.32 -8.46
C GLU A 21 -21.59 -33.20 -9.63
N GLU A 22 -22.40 -32.67 -10.53
CA GLU A 22 -22.93 -33.40 -11.69
C GLU A 22 -21.86 -33.69 -12.76
N ASN A 23 -20.85 -32.82 -12.88
CA ASN A 23 -19.76 -32.99 -13.85
C ASN A 23 -18.48 -33.61 -13.28
N LEU A 24 -18.31 -33.64 -11.95
CA LEU A 24 -17.10 -34.16 -11.31
C LEU A 24 -16.85 -35.63 -11.64
N GLN A 25 -17.91 -36.45 -11.60
CA GLN A 25 -17.81 -37.88 -11.89
C GLN A 25 -17.49 -38.14 -13.37
N SER A 26 -18.11 -37.36 -14.26
CA SER A 26 -17.86 -37.40 -15.71
C SER A 26 -16.40 -37.01 -16.02
N TRP A 27 -15.90 -35.94 -15.41
CA TRP A 27 -14.51 -35.49 -15.56
C TRP A 27 -13.51 -36.47 -14.93
N MET A 28 -13.83 -37.10 -13.81
CA MET A 28 -12.98 -38.13 -13.19
C MET A 28 -12.90 -39.40 -14.04
N ASP A 29 -14.00 -39.82 -14.67
CA ASP A 29 -14.02 -40.98 -15.57
C ASP A 29 -13.35 -40.67 -16.92
N GLU A 30 -13.49 -39.45 -17.43
CA GLU A 30 -12.80 -38.98 -18.63
C GLU A 30 -11.30 -38.78 -18.37
N ALA A 31 -10.91 -38.29 -17.18
CA ALA A 31 -9.52 -38.21 -16.74
C ALA A 31 -8.89 -39.61 -16.54
N LYS A 32 -9.65 -40.59 -16.01
CA LYS A 32 -9.20 -41.99 -15.90
C LYS A 32 -9.07 -42.66 -17.27
N LYS A 33 -9.99 -42.42 -18.21
CA LYS A 33 -9.88 -42.85 -19.62
C LYS A 33 -8.69 -42.21 -20.34
N ASN A 34 -8.44 -40.92 -20.10
CA ASN A 34 -7.28 -40.22 -20.67
C ASN A 34 -5.96 -40.66 -20.03
N ALA A 35 -5.96 -41.02 -18.74
CA ALA A 35 -4.79 -41.56 -18.05
C ALA A 35 -4.42 -42.98 -18.52
N SER A 36 -5.42 -43.82 -18.83
CA SER A 36 -5.18 -45.15 -19.42
C SER A 36 -4.80 -45.06 -20.90
N ALA A 37 -5.35 -44.11 -21.67
CA ALA A 37 -4.92 -43.83 -23.05
C ALA A 37 -3.50 -43.23 -23.14
N ARG A 38 -3.09 -42.41 -22.16
CA ARG A 38 -1.72 -41.84 -22.07
C ARG A 38 -0.64 -42.89 -21.79
N ARG A 39 -0.99 -44.06 -21.23
CA ARG A 39 -0.03 -45.16 -21.03
C ARG A 39 0.26 -45.96 -22.32
N THR A 40 -0.61 -45.88 -23.32
CA THR A 40 -0.44 -46.55 -24.63
C THR A 40 0.04 -45.61 -25.75
N LEU A 41 -0.12 -44.29 -25.60
CA LEU A 41 0.28 -43.26 -26.57
C LEU A 41 1.59 -42.53 -26.19
N GLN A 42 2.62 -43.30 -25.83
CA GLN A 42 3.97 -42.76 -25.66
C GLN A 42 4.74 -42.64 -26.98
N GLN A 43 4.07 -42.79 -28.13
CA GLN A 43 4.61 -42.50 -29.44
C GLN A 43 3.90 -41.28 -30.04
N GLU A 44 4.68 -40.21 -30.15
CA GLU A 44 4.43 -38.97 -30.90
C GLU A 44 3.21 -38.15 -30.47
N THR A 45 3.34 -37.45 -29.34
CA THR A 45 2.48 -36.30 -29.07
C THR A 45 2.81 -35.22 -30.12
N PRO A 46 1.86 -34.81 -30.98
CA PRO A 46 2.11 -33.80 -31.98
C PRO A 46 2.55 -32.49 -31.33
N SER A 47 3.47 -31.76 -31.97
CA SER A 47 3.91 -30.46 -31.47
C SER A 47 2.72 -29.50 -31.35
N PHE A 48 2.79 -28.56 -30.39
CA PHE A 48 1.73 -27.56 -30.16
C PHE A 48 1.25 -26.87 -31.46
N PRO A 49 2.13 -26.46 -32.41
CA PRO A 49 1.70 -25.89 -33.69
C PRO A 49 0.81 -26.82 -34.51
N LEU A 50 1.10 -28.13 -34.52
CA LEU A 50 0.34 -29.12 -35.28
C LEU A 50 -1.03 -29.39 -34.63
N MET A 51 -1.07 -29.44 -33.30
CA MET A 51 -2.31 -29.54 -32.53
C MET A 51 -3.19 -28.30 -32.72
N TYR A 52 -2.58 -27.12 -32.69
CA TYR A 52 -3.26 -25.85 -32.92
C TYR A 52 -3.82 -25.78 -34.35
N HIS A 53 -3.03 -26.14 -35.36
CA HIS A 53 -3.50 -26.22 -36.75
C HIS A 53 -4.67 -27.20 -36.92
N ALA A 54 -4.59 -28.40 -36.34
CA ALA A 54 -5.69 -29.37 -36.37
C ALA A 54 -6.95 -28.85 -35.66
N LEU A 55 -6.79 -28.14 -34.53
CA LEU A 55 -7.89 -27.52 -33.81
C LEU A 55 -8.57 -26.44 -34.67
N MET A 56 -7.80 -25.53 -35.29
CA MET A 56 -8.30 -24.45 -36.15
C MET A 56 -9.15 -24.95 -37.32
N HIS A 57 -8.81 -26.11 -37.87
CA HIS A 57 -9.54 -26.76 -38.96
C HIS A 57 -10.63 -27.75 -38.48
N SER A 58 -10.78 -27.94 -37.16
CA SER A 58 -11.82 -28.78 -36.60
C SER A 58 -13.16 -28.06 -36.53
N ASN A 59 -14.24 -28.84 -36.51
CA ASN A 59 -15.60 -28.33 -36.30
C ASN A 59 -15.81 -27.74 -34.88
N TYR A 60 -14.85 -27.95 -33.96
CA TYR A 60 -14.90 -27.47 -32.58
C TYR A 60 -14.29 -26.08 -32.40
N TRP A 61 -13.49 -25.59 -33.35
CA TRP A 61 -12.89 -24.25 -33.26
C TRP A 61 -13.92 -23.12 -33.22
N ARG A 62 -14.92 -23.16 -34.12
CA ARG A 62 -15.94 -22.10 -34.17
C ARG A 62 -16.78 -22.01 -32.89
N PRO A 63 -17.28 -23.13 -32.32
CA PRO A 63 -17.90 -23.11 -30.99
C PRO A 63 -16.96 -22.59 -29.90
N LEU A 64 -15.69 -23.04 -29.87
CA LEU A 64 -14.73 -22.63 -28.86
C LEU A 64 -14.41 -21.13 -28.93
N ALA A 65 -14.12 -20.61 -30.13
CA ALA A 65 -13.90 -19.18 -30.36
C ALA A 65 -15.16 -18.35 -30.06
N SER A 66 -16.36 -18.87 -30.32
CA SER A 66 -17.62 -18.24 -29.94
C SER A 66 -17.77 -18.14 -28.42
N GLN A 67 -17.43 -19.20 -27.68
CA GLN A 67 -17.43 -19.21 -26.22
C GLN A 67 -16.38 -18.26 -25.64
N GLU A 68 -15.17 -18.22 -26.22
CA GLU A 68 -14.11 -17.30 -25.81
C GLU A 68 -14.52 -15.84 -26.03
N ASN A 69 -15.12 -15.53 -27.18
CA ASN A 69 -15.66 -14.19 -27.47
C ASN A 69 -16.79 -13.80 -26.50
N LYS A 70 -17.70 -14.74 -26.18
CA LYS A 70 -18.75 -14.51 -25.17
C LYS A 70 -18.16 -14.31 -23.78
N TYR A 71 -17.13 -15.06 -23.42
CA TYR A 71 -16.40 -14.90 -22.16
C TYR A 71 -15.73 -13.52 -22.08
N ALA A 72 -15.02 -13.12 -23.13
CA ALA A 72 -14.39 -11.81 -23.23
C ALA A 72 -15.42 -10.67 -23.14
N ALA A 73 -16.56 -10.78 -23.83
CA ALA A 73 -17.65 -9.81 -23.75
C ALA A 73 -18.24 -9.71 -22.34
N ASN A 74 -18.45 -10.85 -21.66
CA ASN A 74 -18.89 -10.86 -20.26
C ASN A 74 -17.85 -10.24 -19.33
N LEU A 75 -16.56 -10.48 -19.56
CA LEU A 75 -15.49 -9.88 -18.77
C LEU A 75 -15.44 -8.36 -18.95
N GLN A 76 -15.60 -7.87 -20.18
CA GLN A 76 -15.71 -6.44 -20.47
C GLN A 76 -16.93 -5.82 -19.80
N GLU A 77 -18.10 -6.46 -19.87
CA GLU A 77 -19.31 -5.95 -19.22
C GLU A 77 -19.17 -5.92 -17.68
N ARG A 78 -18.57 -6.97 -17.08
CA ARG A 78 -18.24 -6.97 -15.64
C ARG A 78 -17.27 -5.84 -15.28
N SER A 79 -16.25 -5.59 -16.10
CA SER A 79 -15.31 -4.48 -15.90
C SER A 79 -16.01 -3.12 -16.01
N ARG A 80 -16.91 -2.95 -16.99
CA ARG A 80 -17.73 -1.75 -17.17
C ARG A 80 -18.64 -1.49 -15.97
N LEU A 81 -19.35 -2.51 -15.50
CA LEU A 81 -20.19 -2.44 -14.31
C LEU A 81 -19.37 -2.12 -13.06
N GLY A 82 -18.20 -2.75 -12.89
CA GLY A 82 -17.26 -2.44 -11.80
C GLY A 82 -16.81 -0.98 -11.82
N THR A 83 -16.46 -0.46 -13.00
CA THR A 83 -16.07 0.95 -13.20
C THR A 83 -17.23 1.89 -12.87
N ALA A 84 -18.45 1.57 -13.30
CA ALA A 84 -19.64 2.37 -13.00
C ALA A 84 -20.00 2.36 -11.51
N LEU A 85 -19.88 1.20 -10.85
CA LEU A 85 -20.08 1.08 -9.41
C LEU A 85 -19.03 1.91 -8.65
N LEU A 86 -17.77 1.81 -9.05
CA LEU A 86 -16.67 2.59 -8.47
C LEU A 86 -16.94 4.09 -8.62
N ALA A 87 -17.34 4.55 -9.79
CA ALA A 87 -17.68 5.96 -10.02
C ALA A 87 -18.84 6.44 -9.14
N ARG A 88 -19.86 5.58 -8.92
CA ARG A 88 -20.98 5.88 -8.02
C ARG A 88 -20.52 5.98 -6.56
N VAL A 89 -19.70 5.02 -6.11
CA VAL A 89 -19.12 5.02 -4.76
C VAL A 89 -18.28 6.28 -4.55
N GLN A 90 -17.42 6.63 -5.50
CA GLN A 90 -16.63 7.87 -5.47
C GLN A 90 -17.50 9.13 -5.43
N ALA A 91 -18.65 9.14 -6.13
CA ALA A 91 -19.58 10.27 -6.09
C ALA A 91 -20.23 10.43 -4.70
N THR A 92 -20.67 9.34 -4.08
CA THR A 92 -21.19 9.35 -2.71
C THR A 92 -20.12 9.80 -1.73
N GLN A 93 -18.91 9.24 -1.84
CA GLN A 93 -17.76 9.59 -1.03
C GLN A 93 -17.38 11.07 -1.12
N ARG A 94 -17.47 11.70 -2.32
CA ARG A 94 -17.24 13.14 -2.47
C ARG A 94 -18.25 14.01 -1.70
N ILE A 95 -19.51 13.57 -1.62
CA ILE A 95 -20.55 14.28 -0.87
C ILE A 95 -20.29 14.11 0.63
N GLU A 96 -20.10 12.87 1.09
CA GLU A 96 -19.77 12.57 2.50
C GLU A 96 -18.51 13.31 2.96
N PHE A 97 -17.52 13.40 2.09
CA PHE A 97 -16.29 14.16 2.32
C PHE A 97 -16.56 15.65 2.51
N GLY A 98 -17.38 16.26 1.64
CA GLY A 98 -17.76 17.67 1.77
C GLY A 98 -18.43 17.95 3.11
N ASP A 99 -19.38 17.09 3.51
CA ASP A 99 -20.07 17.18 4.80
C ASP A 99 -19.11 17.00 5.98
N PHE A 100 -18.17 16.06 5.88
CA PHE A 100 -17.16 15.81 6.91
C PHE A 100 -16.23 17.02 7.10
N VAL A 101 -15.70 17.58 6.01
CA VAL A 101 -14.81 18.76 6.07
C VAL A 101 -15.54 19.96 6.67
N LEU A 102 -16.81 20.17 6.31
CA LEU A 102 -17.64 21.22 6.90
C LEU A 102 -17.82 21.01 8.41
N LYS A 103 -18.13 19.78 8.85
CA LYS A 103 -18.28 19.46 10.28
C LYS A 103 -16.98 19.64 11.07
N GLU A 104 -15.85 19.21 10.51
CA GLU A 104 -14.53 19.43 11.14
C GLU A 104 -14.18 20.92 11.20
N TYR A 105 -14.47 21.68 10.14
CA TYR A 105 -14.28 23.14 10.14
C TYR A 105 -15.19 23.83 11.17
N GLU A 106 -16.45 23.42 11.29
CA GLU A 106 -17.36 23.93 12.31
C GLU A 106 -16.90 23.59 13.74
N SER A 107 -16.40 22.36 13.95
CA SER A 107 -15.79 21.92 15.21
C SER A 107 -14.55 22.76 15.57
N MET A 108 -13.71 23.04 14.58
CA MET A 108 -12.56 23.94 14.69
C MET A 108 -12.99 25.35 15.12
N MET A 109 -14.00 25.93 14.46
CA MET A 109 -14.50 27.27 14.76
C MET A 109 -15.13 27.36 16.15
N ARG A 110 -15.82 26.31 16.60
CA ARG A 110 -16.34 26.19 17.98
C ARG A 110 -15.20 26.12 19.00
N THR A 111 -14.20 25.28 18.77
CA THR A 111 -13.08 25.12 19.70
C THR A 111 -12.23 26.39 19.81
N LYS A 112 -12.02 27.11 18.70
CA LYS A 112 -11.36 28.44 18.70
C LYS A 112 -12.16 29.44 19.52
N LYS A 113 -13.49 29.47 19.36
CA LYS A 113 -14.39 30.33 20.14
C LYS A 113 -14.36 30.00 21.63
N ASP A 114 -14.39 28.72 22.00
CA ASP A 114 -14.36 28.27 23.39
C ASP A 114 -13.00 28.57 24.06
N THR A 115 -11.91 28.44 23.32
CA THR A 115 -10.56 28.79 23.79
C THR A 115 -10.43 30.31 24.00
N LEU A 116 -10.98 31.12 23.08
CA LEU A 116 -11.04 32.57 23.21
C LEU A 116 -11.89 33.00 24.42
N MET A 117 -13.06 32.40 24.62
CA MET A 117 -13.93 32.65 25.77
C MET A 117 -13.24 32.30 27.10
N ARG A 118 -12.54 31.16 27.16
CA ARG A 118 -11.80 30.72 28.35
C ARG A 118 -10.60 31.60 28.69
N LYS A 119 -9.93 32.19 27.68
CA LYS A 119 -8.88 33.21 27.86
C LYS A 119 -9.46 34.56 28.27
N GLN A 120 -10.66 34.91 27.81
CA GLN A 120 -11.36 36.14 28.19
C GLN A 120 -11.86 36.12 29.66
N GLU A 121 -12.12 34.93 30.22
CA GLU A 121 -12.49 34.75 31.63
C GLU A 121 -11.29 34.79 32.59
N SER A 122 -10.06 34.51 32.13
CA SER A 122 -8.82 34.70 32.89
C SER A 122 -8.33 36.16 32.76
N ARG A 123 -8.75 37.00 33.70
CA ARG A 123 -8.42 38.45 33.76
C ARG A 123 -6.91 38.74 33.74
N ASP A 124 -6.45 39.36 32.66
CA ASP A 124 -5.62 40.59 32.64
C ASP A 124 -5.46 41.01 31.17
N PHE A 125 -6.36 41.86 30.67
CA PHE A 125 -6.25 42.40 29.32
C PHE A 125 -5.26 43.56 29.32
N ARG A 126 -4.09 43.40 28.70
CA ARG A 126 -3.23 44.54 28.33
C ARG A 126 -3.49 44.87 26.86
N GLU A 127 -3.43 46.16 26.53
CA GLU A 127 -3.63 46.66 25.15
C GLU A 127 -2.61 46.10 24.15
N GLU A 128 -1.55 45.44 24.64
CA GLU A 128 -0.54 44.71 23.87
C GLU A 128 -1.01 43.31 23.40
N ASP A 129 -2.13 42.79 23.90
CA ASP A 129 -2.67 41.45 23.53
C ASP A 129 -3.54 41.47 22.25
N VAL A 130 -3.80 42.65 21.66
CA VAL A 130 -4.63 42.82 20.46
C VAL A 130 -3.86 42.51 19.16
N ASP A 131 -2.52 42.46 19.22
CA ASP A 131 -1.67 42.15 18.06
C ASP A 131 -1.72 40.68 17.62
N PHE A 132 -2.26 39.78 18.45
CA PHE A 132 -2.37 38.34 18.10
C PHE A 132 -3.48 38.03 17.08
N LEU A 133 -4.34 39.00 16.75
CA LEU A 133 -5.38 38.82 15.72
C LEU A 133 -4.81 38.85 14.30
N MET A 134 -3.53 39.20 14.14
CA MET A 134 -2.81 39.18 12.86
C MET A 134 -1.61 38.23 12.84
N ASP A 135 -1.39 37.45 13.91
CA ASP A 135 -0.29 36.48 13.93
C ASP A 135 -0.73 35.16 13.29
N GLU A 136 -0.77 35.15 11.95
CA GLU A 136 -0.69 33.90 11.18
C GLU A 136 0.68 33.18 11.37
N GLY A 137 1.61 33.77 12.14
CA GLY A 137 2.95 33.29 12.39
C GLY A 137 3.12 32.31 13.57
N ASP A 138 2.14 32.19 14.47
CA ASP A 138 2.20 31.24 15.61
C ASP A 138 1.51 29.88 15.32
N LEU A 139 1.30 29.56 14.04
CA LEU A 139 1.26 28.16 13.62
C LEU A 139 2.63 27.58 13.94
N SER A 140 2.80 27.03 15.14
CA SER A 140 4.01 26.35 15.56
C SER A 140 4.53 25.56 14.37
N MET A 141 5.69 25.97 13.84
CA MET A 141 6.33 25.28 12.74
C MET A 141 6.28 23.79 13.09
N PRO A 142 5.66 22.93 12.26
CA PRO A 142 5.64 21.50 12.53
C PRO A 142 7.09 21.09 12.82
N PRO A 143 7.32 20.23 13.84
CA PRO A 143 8.66 19.93 14.32
C PRO A 143 9.58 19.69 13.12
N VAL A 144 10.69 20.44 13.05
CA VAL A 144 11.56 20.48 11.86
C VAL A 144 12.03 19.07 11.55
N ARG A 145 11.30 18.43 10.64
CA ARG A 145 11.52 17.06 10.24
C ARG A 145 12.61 17.10 9.20
N ARG A 146 13.70 16.37 9.43
CA ARG A 146 14.80 16.33 8.47
C ARG A 146 14.37 15.50 7.28
N GLU A 147 13.94 16.18 6.23
CA GLU A 147 13.52 15.57 4.98
C GLU A 147 14.33 16.09 3.79
N SER A 148 14.54 15.23 2.81
CA SER A 148 15.11 15.59 1.51
C SER A 148 14.31 14.90 0.41
N SER A 149 13.97 15.63 -0.65
CA SER A 149 13.17 15.12 -1.77
C SER A 149 13.99 15.15 -3.07
N TYR A 150 13.83 14.11 -3.88
CA TYR A 150 14.57 13.90 -5.11
C TYR A 150 13.58 13.51 -6.22
N THR A 151 13.68 14.16 -7.36
CA THR A 151 12.95 13.76 -8.56
C THR A 151 13.83 12.87 -9.40
N ILE A 152 13.33 11.69 -9.76
CA ILE A 152 14.08 10.66 -10.48
C ILE A 152 13.37 10.27 -11.77
N HIS A 153 14.13 9.75 -12.73
CA HIS A 153 13.60 9.20 -13.98
C HIS A 153 13.88 7.70 -14.02
N LEU A 154 12.83 6.89 -14.13
CA LEU A 154 12.91 5.44 -14.24
C LEU A 154 12.55 4.96 -15.64
N GLY A 155 13.25 3.92 -16.12
CA GLY A 155 13.02 3.34 -17.45
C GLY A 155 14.07 3.73 -18.48
N GLY A 156 14.34 2.81 -19.41
CA GLY A 156 15.33 3.02 -20.49
C GLY A 156 14.78 3.83 -21.66
N GLN A 157 13.62 3.42 -22.20
CA GLN A 157 13.01 4.04 -23.39
C GLN A 157 11.85 5.00 -23.04
N LEU A 158 10.96 4.60 -22.12
CA LEU A 158 9.88 5.45 -21.59
C LEU A 158 10.26 5.89 -20.17
N LYS A 159 10.85 7.09 -20.05
CA LYS A 159 11.24 7.63 -18.75
C LYS A 159 10.02 8.10 -17.98
N LYS A 160 9.69 7.41 -16.88
CA LYS A 160 8.68 7.83 -15.90
C LYS A 160 9.33 8.68 -14.82
N ILE A 161 8.70 9.82 -14.53
CA ILE A 161 9.14 10.72 -13.45
C ILE A 161 8.50 10.23 -12.15
N MET A 162 9.33 10.03 -11.14
CA MET A 162 8.91 9.63 -9.80
C MET A 162 9.62 10.47 -8.75
N ASN A 163 9.03 10.55 -7.55
CA ASN A 163 9.63 11.25 -6.44
C ASN A 163 10.13 10.26 -5.39
N ILE A 164 11.32 10.50 -4.87
CA ILE A 164 11.86 9.82 -3.70
C ILE A 164 12.01 10.84 -2.60
N ARG A 165 11.58 10.49 -1.39
CA ARG A 165 11.85 11.30 -0.19
C ARG A 165 12.67 10.48 0.80
N LEU A 166 13.65 11.09 1.44
CA LEU A 166 14.35 10.52 2.59
C LEU A 166 13.98 11.35 3.81
N ILE A 167 13.54 10.68 4.87
CA ILE A 167 13.04 11.36 6.06
C ILE A 167 13.56 10.68 7.32
N ALA A 168 14.03 11.47 8.28
CA ALA A 168 14.33 10.98 9.62
C ALA A 168 13.15 11.28 10.56
N GLY A 169 12.71 10.29 11.32
CA GLY A 169 11.64 10.44 12.31
C GLY A 169 11.17 9.10 12.89
N GLU A 170 10.46 9.16 14.01
CA GLU A 170 9.92 7.96 14.64
C GLU A 170 8.61 7.54 13.95
N VAL A 171 8.49 6.27 13.58
CA VAL A 171 7.28 5.67 12.97
C VAL A 171 5.98 6.10 13.66
N MET A 172 5.94 6.13 15.00
CA MET A 172 4.71 6.46 15.73
C MET A 172 4.28 7.92 15.57
N THR A 173 5.18 8.84 15.28
CA THR A 173 4.85 10.27 15.07
C THR A 173 4.01 10.50 13.80
N PHE A 174 4.07 9.58 12.83
CA PHE A 174 3.23 9.59 11.63
C PHE A 174 1.80 9.13 11.93
N LEU A 175 1.64 8.31 12.96
CA LEU A 175 0.38 7.67 13.28
C LEU A 175 -0.37 8.49 14.34
N GLN A 176 0.37 9.01 15.33
CA GLN A 176 -0.16 9.67 16.50
C GLN A 176 -0.56 11.12 16.23
N ARG A 177 -1.75 11.49 16.71
CA ARG A 177 -2.21 12.88 16.76
C ARG A 177 -1.58 13.58 17.96
N ASP A 178 -1.02 14.77 17.76
CA ASP A 178 -0.53 15.55 18.89
C ASP A 178 -1.73 16.18 19.61
N ALA A 179 -2.00 15.74 20.84
CA ALA A 179 -3.09 16.25 21.66
C ALA A 179 -2.76 17.60 22.31
N LYS A 180 -1.50 18.04 22.28
CA LYS A 180 -1.01 19.29 22.91
C LYS A 180 -0.88 20.44 21.92
N LEU A 181 -0.59 20.15 20.66
CA LEU A 181 -0.79 21.11 19.58
C LEU A 181 -2.28 21.45 19.57
N LEU A 182 -2.60 22.73 19.43
CA LEU A 182 -3.95 23.29 19.35
C LEU A 182 -4.88 22.35 18.56
N ALA A 183 -6.18 22.36 18.83
CA ALA A 183 -7.21 21.50 18.23
C ALA A 183 -7.25 21.42 16.67
N TYR A 184 -6.33 22.09 15.99
CA TYR A 184 -6.02 22.08 14.58
C TYR A 184 -4.76 21.25 14.27
N ASP A 185 -4.94 20.06 13.69
CA ASP A 185 -3.85 19.28 13.07
C ASP A 185 -4.01 19.34 11.53
N PRO A 186 -3.26 20.23 10.83
CA PRO A 186 -3.41 20.42 9.38
C PRO A 186 -3.03 19.18 8.58
N ILE A 187 -2.07 18.40 9.07
CA ILE A 187 -1.62 17.16 8.43
C ILE A 187 -2.75 16.13 8.49
N ARG A 188 -3.41 16.03 9.64
CA ARG A 188 -4.59 15.16 9.78
C ARG A 188 -5.73 15.58 8.85
N LEU A 189 -6.02 16.88 8.78
CA LEU A 189 -7.05 17.38 7.85
C LEU A 189 -6.70 16.98 6.41
N GLN A 190 -5.45 17.20 5.98
CA GLN A 190 -4.99 16.78 4.66
C GLN A 190 -5.13 15.27 4.43
N THR A 191 -4.84 14.44 5.42
CA THR A 191 -5.05 12.98 5.35
C THR A 191 -6.53 12.66 5.21
N CYS A 192 -7.43 13.26 6.00
CA CYS A 192 -8.88 13.12 5.80
C CYS A 192 -9.31 13.52 4.39
N MET A 193 -8.75 14.61 3.85
CA MET A 193 -8.98 15.04 2.48
C MET A 193 -8.48 14.05 1.43
N SER A 194 -7.43 13.32 1.77
CA SER A 194 -6.79 12.38 0.88
C SER A 194 -7.54 11.04 0.82
N LEU A 195 -8.28 10.66 1.88
CA LEU A 195 -9.02 9.39 2.00
C LEU A 195 -9.97 9.10 0.82
N TYR A 196 -10.55 10.15 0.25
CA TYR A 196 -11.50 10.06 -0.87
C TYR A 196 -10.92 10.57 -2.21
N SER A 197 -9.60 10.70 -2.26
CA SER A 197 -8.86 11.17 -3.43
C SER A 197 -7.94 10.05 -3.96
N ALA A 198 -7.22 10.34 -5.05
CA ALA A 198 -6.14 9.48 -5.55
C ALA A 198 -4.84 9.57 -4.72
N ASN A 199 -4.81 10.38 -3.65
CA ASN A 199 -3.60 10.67 -2.88
C ASN A 199 -3.48 9.82 -1.59
N LEU A 200 -3.73 8.52 -1.70
CA LEU A 200 -3.62 7.61 -0.55
C LEU A 200 -2.17 7.46 -0.09
N GLN A 201 -1.98 7.28 1.23
CA GLN A 201 -0.68 7.13 1.88
C GLN A 201 -0.56 5.77 2.56
N GLY A 202 0.51 5.05 2.26
CA GLY A 202 0.83 3.74 2.80
C GLY A 202 2.08 3.76 3.68
N LEU A 203 2.11 2.92 4.72
CA LEU A 203 3.27 2.73 5.60
C LEU A 203 3.61 1.24 5.69
N VAL A 204 4.88 0.90 5.52
CA VAL A 204 5.38 -0.46 5.74
C VAL A 204 5.88 -0.61 7.18
N LEU A 205 5.36 -1.61 7.87
CA LEU A 205 5.74 -2.00 9.21
C LEU A 205 6.27 -3.42 9.22
N ILE A 206 7.37 -3.66 9.92
CA ILE A 206 7.95 -5.00 10.05
C ILE A 206 7.61 -5.52 11.44
N ILE A 207 7.04 -6.72 11.48
CA ILE A 207 6.53 -7.35 12.69
C ILE A 207 7.11 -8.76 12.85
N ASP A 208 7.35 -9.14 14.10
CA ASP A 208 8.01 -10.38 14.53
C ASP A 208 7.03 -11.52 14.81
N GLU A 209 5.84 -11.23 15.33
CA GLU A 209 4.90 -12.25 15.75
C GLU A 209 3.43 -11.89 15.49
N TRP A 210 2.60 -12.93 15.45
CA TRP A 210 1.15 -12.82 15.32
C TRP A 210 0.45 -12.46 16.65
N ASP A 211 1.15 -11.85 17.60
CA ASP A 211 0.57 -11.51 18.89
C ASP A 211 0.12 -10.04 18.93
N THR A 212 -1.20 -9.82 18.92
CA THR A 212 -1.80 -8.48 19.04
C THR A 212 -1.63 -7.88 20.43
N TYR A 213 -1.27 -8.68 21.43
CA TYR A 213 -1.15 -8.25 22.83
C TYR A 213 0.27 -7.84 23.23
N ARG A 214 1.24 -7.95 22.31
CA ARG A 214 2.64 -7.58 22.52
C ARG A 214 3.20 -6.83 21.31
N GLY A 215 4.35 -6.18 21.53
CA GLY A 215 5.10 -5.52 20.47
C GLY A 215 4.31 -4.42 19.76
N MET A 216 4.56 -4.30 18.45
CA MET A 216 4.08 -3.20 17.62
C MET A 216 2.56 -3.19 17.46
N TRP A 217 1.91 -4.34 17.38
CA TRP A 217 0.46 -4.40 17.25
C TRP A 217 -0.25 -3.92 18.50
N LYS A 218 0.32 -4.11 19.69
CA LYS A 218 -0.22 -3.53 20.91
C LYS A 218 -0.16 -2.00 20.88
N ASP A 219 0.98 -1.43 20.51
CA ASP A 219 1.16 0.02 20.39
C ASP A 219 0.17 0.60 19.37
N LEU A 220 0.04 -0.06 18.22
CA LEU A 220 -0.89 0.34 17.16
C LEU A 220 -2.35 0.19 17.59
N ALA A 221 -2.73 -0.92 18.22
CA ALA A 221 -4.08 -1.12 18.73
C ALA A 221 -4.44 -0.10 19.82
N SER A 222 -3.51 0.20 20.72
CA SER A 222 -3.67 1.23 21.74
C SER A 222 -3.83 2.62 21.12
N LEU A 223 -3.18 2.87 19.99
CA LEU A 223 -3.32 4.12 19.25
C LEU A 223 -4.65 4.20 18.49
N CYS A 224 -5.04 3.13 17.78
CA CYS A 224 -6.33 3.03 17.11
C CYS A 224 -7.50 3.10 18.12
N ALA A 225 -7.31 2.63 19.36
CA ALA A 225 -8.31 2.76 20.41
C ALA A 225 -8.51 4.22 20.89
N GLN A 226 -7.48 5.08 20.75
CA GLN A 226 -7.62 6.51 21.06
C GLN A 226 -8.46 7.25 20.02
N TRP A 227 -8.48 6.77 18.77
CA TRP A 227 -9.14 7.43 17.65
C TRP A 227 -9.97 6.42 16.86
N PRO A 228 -11.30 6.38 17.08
CA PRO A 228 -12.14 5.35 16.50
C PRO A 228 -12.13 5.40 14.98
N GLU A 229 -12.17 4.23 14.36
CA GLU A 229 -12.32 4.11 12.92
C GLU A 229 -13.76 4.31 12.49
N LEU A 230 -13.99 5.28 11.60
CA LEU A 230 -15.33 5.65 11.14
C LEU A 230 -15.67 5.02 9.78
N HIS A 231 -14.67 4.65 8.99
CA HIS A 231 -14.84 4.15 7.62
C HIS A 231 -14.47 2.68 7.45
N PHE A 232 -13.74 2.10 8.40
CA PHE A 232 -13.23 0.75 8.33
C PHE A 232 -13.52 0.00 9.62
N ALA A 233 -13.53 -1.32 9.52
CA ALA A 233 -13.55 -2.20 10.69
C ALA A 233 -12.39 -1.87 11.64
N GLY A 234 -12.57 -2.15 12.94
CA GLY A 234 -11.50 -1.96 13.91
C GLY A 234 -10.26 -2.78 13.55
N ILE A 235 -9.08 -2.35 13.99
CA ILE A 235 -7.83 -3.06 13.67
C ILE A 235 -7.87 -4.54 14.08
N GLU A 236 -8.48 -4.86 15.23
CA GLU A 236 -8.62 -6.24 15.72
C GLU A 236 -9.46 -7.10 14.76
N GLU A 237 -10.55 -6.55 14.23
CA GLU A 237 -11.42 -7.23 13.28
C GLU A 237 -10.72 -7.42 11.94
N GLN A 238 -10.04 -6.40 11.42
CA GLN A 238 -9.25 -6.52 10.18
C GLN A 238 -8.14 -7.57 10.30
N LEU A 239 -7.49 -7.67 11.47
CA LEU A 239 -6.47 -8.69 11.73
C LEU A 239 -7.10 -10.09 11.87
N ALA A 240 -8.30 -10.21 12.47
CA ALA A 240 -9.03 -11.47 12.54
C ALA A 240 -9.46 -11.97 11.15
N GLU A 241 -9.96 -11.07 10.29
CA GLU A 241 -10.26 -11.37 8.89
C GLU A 241 -9.01 -11.82 8.13
N ALA A 242 -7.88 -11.11 8.30
CA ALA A 242 -6.61 -11.52 7.71
C ALA A 242 -6.22 -12.93 8.14
N ARG A 243 -6.33 -13.28 9.44
CA ARG A 243 -6.04 -14.65 9.92
C ARG A 243 -6.88 -15.71 9.21
N ALA A 244 -8.16 -15.40 8.95
CA ALA A 244 -9.08 -16.34 8.31
C ALA A 244 -8.80 -16.54 6.80
N LEU A 245 -8.11 -15.60 6.14
CA LEU A 245 -7.84 -15.66 4.69
C LEU A 245 -6.81 -16.73 4.29
N LYS A 246 -5.91 -17.10 5.20
CA LYS A 246 -4.82 -18.04 4.90
C LYS A 246 -4.56 -18.93 6.12
N GLU A 247 -4.56 -20.24 5.90
CA GLU A 247 -4.39 -21.25 6.95
C GLU A 247 -2.96 -21.21 7.56
N HIS A 248 -1.95 -20.94 6.74
CA HIS A 248 -0.55 -20.93 7.14
C HIS A 248 0.15 -19.65 6.67
N TRP A 249 0.66 -18.87 7.61
CA TRP A 249 1.40 -17.64 7.33
C TRP A 249 2.90 -17.85 7.48
N GLU A 250 3.66 -17.30 6.53
CA GLU A 250 5.11 -17.49 6.41
C GLU A 250 5.84 -16.14 6.50
N SER A 251 7.15 -16.21 6.77
CA SER A 251 7.97 -14.99 6.73
C SER A 251 7.99 -14.39 5.33
N GLY A 252 7.72 -13.10 5.24
CA GLY A 252 7.63 -12.35 4.00
C GLY A 252 6.19 -12.15 3.50
N ASP A 253 5.20 -12.77 4.15
CA ASP A 253 3.80 -12.45 3.90
C ASP A 253 3.46 -11.03 4.40
N VAL A 254 2.48 -10.41 3.73
CA VAL A 254 2.06 -9.03 4.01
C VAL A 254 0.57 -9.00 4.35
N ILE A 255 0.25 -8.51 5.54
CA ILE A 255 -1.13 -8.16 5.93
C ILE A 255 -1.35 -6.68 5.61
N THR A 256 -2.53 -6.34 5.12
CA THR A 256 -2.89 -4.94 4.87
C THR A 256 -4.03 -4.55 5.79
N THR A 257 -3.86 -3.46 6.56
CA THR A 257 -4.95 -2.85 7.32
C THR A 257 -5.19 -1.41 6.87
N LYS A 258 -6.44 -0.98 6.92
CA LYS A 258 -6.92 0.32 6.44
C LYS A 258 -7.35 1.18 7.61
N HIS A 259 -7.02 2.46 7.54
CA HIS A 259 -7.18 3.41 8.63
C HIS A 259 -7.72 4.72 8.09
N SER A 260 -8.77 5.22 8.72
CA SER A 260 -9.31 6.55 8.49
C SER A 260 -8.98 7.49 9.65
N GLY A 261 -8.56 6.97 10.82
CA GLY A 261 -8.33 7.72 12.06
C GLY A 261 -6.87 8.12 12.32
N LEU A 262 -5.90 7.58 11.59
CA LEU A 262 -4.49 7.90 11.79
C LEU A 262 -4.10 9.26 11.18
N ARG A 263 -2.97 9.82 11.62
CA ARG A 263 -2.55 11.19 11.30
C ARG A 263 -2.09 11.37 9.85
N GLU A 264 -1.11 10.61 9.38
CA GLU A 264 -0.54 10.70 8.02
C GLU A 264 -0.86 9.48 7.13
N VAL A 265 -1.38 8.39 7.69
CA VAL A 265 -1.42 7.09 7.02
C VAL A 265 -2.84 6.59 6.81
N HIS A 266 -3.11 6.06 5.62
CA HIS A 266 -4.38 5.41 5.26
C HIS A 266 -4.28 3.89 5.25
N ILE A 267 -3.11 3.36 4.88
CA ILE A 267 -2.90 1.93 4.70
C ILE A 267 -1.62 1.52 5.41
N ILE A 268 -1.67 0.46 6.21
CA ILE A 268 -0.50 -0.12 6.84
C ILE A 268 -0.26 -1.51 6.26
N PHE A 269 0.93 -1.71 5.71
CA PHE A 269 1.43 -2.99 5.23
C PHE A 269 2.28 -3.63 6.33
N HIS A 270 1.74 -4.66 6.98
CA HIS A 270 2.43 -5.41 8.03
C HIS A 270 3.18 -6.58 7.42
N VAL A 271 4.50 -6.47 7.37
CA VAL A 271 5.42 -7.50 6.87
C VAL A 271 5.77 -8.45 8.01
N LEU A 272 5.33 -9.69 7.88
CA LEU A 272 5.54 -10.73 8.87
C LEU A 272 6.92 -11.36 8.73
N LEU A 273 7.66 -11.45 9.83
CA LEU A 273 8.92 -12.18 9.91
C LEU A 273 8.89 -13.08 11.13
N THR A 274 9.28 -14.35 10.96
CA THR A 274 9.54 -15.24 12.11
C THR A 274 10.76 -14.76 12.89
N SER A 275 10.84 -15.08 14.18
CA SER A 275 11.93 -14.63 15.07
C SER A 275 13.32 -14.91 14.48
N ASN A 276 13.55 -16.10 13.91
CA ASN A 276 14.82 -16.43 13.23
C ASN A 276 15.13 -15.49 12.05
N LYS A 277 14.12 -15.13 11.24
CA LYS A 277 14.28 -14.19 10.13
C LYS A 277 14.40 -12.75 10.61
N MET A 278 13.86 -12.41 11.77
CA MET A 278 14.10 -11.13 12.42
C MET A 278 15.56 -11.03 12.88
N ASP A 279 16.10 -12.04 13.55
CA ASP A 279 17.50 -12.08 14.00
C ASP A 279 18.47 -11.97 12.81
N MET A 280 18.13 -12.60 11.68
CA MET A 280 18.90 -12.48 10.44
C MET A 280 18.96 -11.04 9.91
N LEU A 281 18.01 -10.16 10.26
CA LEU A 281 18.09 -8.74 9.87
C LEU A 281 19.20 -8.00 10.60
N GLU A 282 19.67 -8.46 11.75
CA GLU A 282 20.79 -7.81 12.46
C GLU A 282 22.12 -8.04 11.72
N SER A 283 22.22 -9.14 10.96
CA SER A 283 23.40 -9.48 10.17
C SER A 283 23.71 -8.40 9.13
N GLU A 284 25.00 -8.14 8.90
CA GLU A 284 25.47 -7.25 7.84
C GLU A 284 25.35 -7.90 6.44
N ASP A 285 25.25 -9.22 6.35
CA ASP A 285 25.31 -10.00 5.09
C ASP A 285 23.95 -10.38 4.50
N ILE A 286 22.91 -9.59 4.76
CA ILE A 286 21.61 -9.86 4.15
C ILE A 286 21.66 -9.59 2.64
N ASN A 287 20.81 -10.30 1.89
CA ASN A 287 20.66 -10.12 0.45
C ASN A 287 19.19 -9.93 0.07
N GLY A 288 18.94 -9.68 -1.22
CA GLY A 288 17.60 -9.39 -1.74
C GLY A 288 16.58 -10.54 -1.62
N ARG A 289 17.01 -11.76 -1.24
CA ARG A 289 16.12 -12.90 -0.97
C ARG A 289 15.62 -12.94 0.47
N HIS A 290 16.08 -12.04 1.34
CA HIS A 290 15.59 -11.96 2.70
C HIS A 290 14.07 -11.70 2.69
N PRO A 291 13.26 -12.41 3.48
CA PRO A 291 11.80 -12.29 3.46
C PRO A 291 11.28 -10.85 3.60
N ALA A 292 11.92 -10.03 4.44
CA ALA A 292 11.60 -8.62 4.59
C ALA A 292 11.77 -7.83 3.28
N VAL A 293 12.84 -8.09 2.53
CA VAL A 293 13.17 -7.40 1.28
C VAL A 293 12.29 -7.89 0.13
N THR A 294 11.96 -9.19 0.11
CA THR A 294 11.02 -9.73 -0.87
C THR A 294 9.59 -9.26 -0.59
N ALA A 295 9.21 -9.09 0.67
CA ALA A 295 7.91 -8.54 1.06
C ALA A 295 7.72 -7.10 0.56
N LEU A 296 8.79 -6.29 0.51
CA LEU A 296 8.71 -4.95 -0.08
C LEU A 296 8.24 -5.00 -1.54
N ARG A 297 8.61 -6.02 -2.31
CA ARG A 297 8.09 -6.19 -3.67
C ARG A 297 6.57 -6.37 -3.68
N THR A 298 6.05 -7.19 -2.76
CA THR A 298 4.61 -7.41 -2.56
C THR A 298 3.91 -6.12 -2.13
N CYS A 299 4.48 -5.37 -1.17
CA CYS A 299 3.95 -4.07 -0.76
C CYS A 299 3.89 -3.10 -1.95
N MET A 300 4.97 -3.00 -2.73
CA MET A 300 5.03 -2.14 -3.93
C MET A 300 4.01 -2.58 -4.98
N ARG A 301 3.80 -3.89 -5.17
CA ARG A 301 2.73 -4.37 -6.06
C ARG A 301 1.36 -3.89 -5.59
N ILE A 302 1.04 -4.06 -4.30
CA ILE A 302 -0.26 -3.64 -3.75
C ILE A 302 -0.44 -2.12 -3.85
N VAL A 303 0.62 -1.34 -3.62
CA VAL A 303 0.63 0.13 -3.78
C VAL A 303 0.23 0.53 -5.20
N TRP A 304 0.74 -0.16 -6.22
CA TRP A 304 0.37 0.14 -7.60
C TRP A 304 -1.00 -0.39 -8.01
N GLU A 305 -1.38 -1.59 -7.55
CA GLU A 305 -2.69 -2.18 -7.83
C GLU A 305 -3.83 -1.43 -7.15
N SER A 306 -3.55 -0.81 -6.00
CA SER A 306 -4.52 -0.07 -5.19
C SER A 306 -4.43 1.45 -5.34
N ASP A 307 -3.66 1.94 -6.32
CA ASP A 307 -3.43 3.36 -6.59
C ASP A 307 -3.06 4.19 -5.34
N VAL A 308 -2.06 3.71 -4.59
CA VAL A 308 -1.53 4.40 -3.42
C VAL A 308 -0.43 5.37 -3.86
N SER A 309 -0.69 6.67 -3.77
CA SER A 309 0.21 7.73 -4.25
C SER A 309 1.57 7.79 -3.54
N VAL A 310 1.59 7.54 -2.23
CA VAL A 310 2.79 7.66 -1.37
C VAL A 310 2.96 6.39 -0.57
N VAL A 311 4.16 5.80 -0.59
CA VAL A 311 4.50 4.67 0.29
C VAL A 311 5.75 4.97 1.11
N THR A 312 5.67 4.78 2.42
CA THR A 312 6.78 4.96 3.36
C THR A 312 7.36 3.62 3.76
N ILE A 313 8.66 3.44 3.51
CA ILE A 313 9.41 2.20 3.73
C ILE A 313 10.52 2.46 4.77
N PRO A 314 10.61 1.67 5.86
CA PRO A 314 11.71 1.78 6.82
C PRO A 314 13.02 1.36 6.14
N LEU A 315 13.95 2.30 5.97
CA LEU A 315 15.16 2.11 5.17
C LEU A 315 16.05 1.00 5.72
N PHE A 316 16.19 0.92 7.05
CA PHE A 316 16.99 -0.11 7.70
C PHE A 316 16.23 -1.40 7.97
N LEU A 317 14.92 -1.45 7.68
CA LEU A 317 14.03 -2.55 8.07
C LEU A 317 13.92 -2.69 9.60
N PHE A 318 14.14 -1.59 10.32
CA PHE A 318 13.97 -1.47 11.77
C PHE A 318 13.24 -0.18 12.10
N ARG A 319 12.57 -0.16 13.25
CA ARG A 319 11.85 1.02 13.78
C ARG A 319 12.79 2.04 14.44
N GLN A 320 13.78 1.54 15.19
CA GLN A 320 14.70 2.33 16.01
C GLN A 320 16.14 2.03 15.61
N PHE A 321 17.03 3.01 15.75
CA PHE A 321 18.45 2.80 15.51
C PHE A 321 19.01 1.85 16.59
N GLN A 322 19.73 0.82 16.17
CA GLN A 322 20.26 -0.19 17.09
C GLN A 322 21.75 0.01 17.34
N PRO A 323 22.29 -0.39 18.50
CA PRO A 323 23.71 -0.22 18.82
C PRO A 323 24.68 -0.89 17.83
N PHE A 324 24.25 -1.96 17.15
CA PHE A 324 25.05 -2.67 16.16
C PHE A 324 25.09 -1.95 14.79
N MET A 325 24.25 -0.94 14.55
CA MET A 325 24.14 -0.23 13.28
C MET A 325 25.32 0.74 13.08
N THR A 326 26.47 0.21 12.70
CA THR A 326 27.62 1.02 12.28
C THR A 326 27.33 1.74 10.96
N SER A 327 28.14 2.75 10.59
CA SER A 327 28.02 3.42 9.28
C SER A 327 28.16 2.42 8.12
N ALA A 328 29.09 1.45 8.21
CA ALA A 328 29.24 0.39 7.21
C ALA A 328 27.99 -0.49 7.08
N TRP A 329 27.41 -0.90 8.22
CA TRP A 329 26.17 -1.66 8.25
C TRP A 329 25.01 -0.87 7.61
N CYS A 330 24.87 0.42 7.97
CA CYS A 330 23.84 1.30 7.45
C CYS A 330 23.98 1.49 5.93
N ALA A 331 25.19 1.74 5.45
CA ALA A 331 25.49 1.90 4.03
C ALA A 331 25.11 0.65 3.24
N LYS A 332 25.56 -0.53 3.69
CA LYS A 332 25.26 -1.79 3.00
C LYS A 332 23.77 -2.15 3.03
N ARG A 333 23.10 -1.90 4.15
CA ARG A 333 21.64 -2.12 4.29
C ARG A 333 20.85 -1.19 3.38
N ALA A 334 21.15 0.11 3.41
CA ALA A 334 20.47 1.09 2.58
C ALA A 334 20.73 0.85 1.10
N GLU A 335 21.96 0.53 0.71
CA GLU A 335 22.31 0.21 -0.67
C GLU A 335 21.47 -0.97 -1.19
N LEU A 336 21.34 -2.04 -0.40
CA LEU A 336 20.49 -3.17 -0.74
C LEU A 336 19.03 -2.75 -0.92
N VAL A 337 18.46 -2.04 0.06
CA VAL A 337 17.04 -1.64 0.04
C VAL A 337 16.77 -0.69 -1.12
N PHE A 338 17.63 0.31 -1.35
CA PHE A 338 17.53 1.22 -2.48
C PHE A 338 17.59 0.48 -3.83
N LYS A 339 18.55 -0.44 -4.01
CA LYS A 339 18.66 -1.22 -5.25
C LYS A 339 17.45 -2.12 -5.49
N CYS A 340 16.98 -2.83 -4.47
CA CYS A 340 15.80 -3.68 -4.55
C CYS A 340 14.54 -2.87 -4.86
N VAL A 341 14.28 -1.80 -4.10
CA VAL A 341 13.12 -0.93 -4.30
C VAL A 341 13.18 -0.26 -5.68
N LYS A 342 14.34 0.22 -6.14
CA LYS A 342 14.51 0.72 -7.52
C LYS A 342 14.10 -0.33 -8.56
N GLY A 343 14.55 -1.57 -8.40
CA GLY A 343 14.16 -2.68 -9.27
C GLY A 343 12.65 -2.92 -9.28
N TYR A 344 12.03 -2.93 -8.10
CA TYR A 344 10.58 -3.09 -7.96
C TYR A 344 9.80 -1.91 -8.55
N MET A 345 10.27 -0.67 -8.38
CA MET A 345 9.66 0.51 -9.01
C MET A 345 9.67 0.39 -10.53
N ILE A 346 10.79 -0.03 -11.12
CA ILE A 346 10.89 -0.25 -12.58
C ILE A 346 9.90 -1.33 -13.02
N GLU A 347 9.82 -2.44 -12.29
CA GLU A 347 8.88 -3.52 -12.56
C GLU A 347 7.42 -3.04 -12.49
N MET A 348 6.98 -2.45 -11.38
CA MET A 348 5.58 -2.05 -11.20
C MET A 348 5.17 -0.90 -12.12
N SER A 349 6.10 0.03 -12.38
CA SER A 349 5.85 1.14 -13.31
C SER A 349 5.71 0.68 -14.75
N SER A 350 6.20 -0.52 -15.11
CA SER A 350 5.99 -1.12 -16.44
C SER A 350 4.61 -1.78 -16.59
N LEU A 351 3.98 -2.15 -15.48
CA LEU A 351 2.70 -2.85 -15.43
C LEU A 351 1.49 -1.91 -15.40
N THR A 352 1.71 -0.63 -15.14
CA THR A 352 0.64 0.35 -14.90
C THR A 352 0.87 1.59 -15.75
N HIS A 353 -0.21 2.23 -16.21
CA HIS A 353 -0.13 3.50 -16.96
C HIS A 353 -0.10 4.74 -16.04
N ASP A 354 0.03 4.50 -14.74
CA ASP A 354 -0.35 5.46 -13.73
C ASP A 354 0.68 6.58 -13.50
N ASP A 355 0.16 7.70 -13.02
CA ASP A 355 0.85 8.96 -12.79
C ASP A 355 1.73 8.92 -11.51
N GLN A 356 2.54 9.96 -11.36
CA GLN A 356 3.65 10.11 -10.41
C GLN A 356 3.38 9.53 -9.01
N LYS A 357 4.14 8.49 -8.63
CA LYS A 357 4.15 7.95 -7.26
C LYS A 357 5.37 8.44 -6.48
N THR A 358 5.21 8.58 -5.16
CA THR A 358 6.29 8.97 -4.25
C THR A 358 6.68 7.83 -3.33
N VAL A 359 7.95 7.45 -3.33
CA VAL A 359 8.50 6.47 -2.38
C VAL A 359 9.28 7.22 -1.30
N GLN A 360 8.85 7.10 -0.05
CA GLN A 360 9.52 7.69 1.09
C GLN A 360 10.34 6.62 1.82
N PHE A 361 11.61 6.91 2.08
CA PHE A 361 12.48 6.11 2.92
C PHE A 361 12.55 6.73 4.32
N LEU A 362 12.18 5.94 5.32
CA LEU A 362 12.17 6.35 6.72
C LEU A 362 13.43 5.86 7.42
N LEU A 363 14.16 6.81 7.99
CA LEU A 363 15.24 6.57 8.94
C LEU A 363 14.71 6.78 10.37
N PRO A 364 15.12 5.94 11.34
CA PRO A 364 14.85 6.19 12.75
C PRO A 364 15.30 7.59 13.21
N ASP A 365 14.59 8.20 14.16
CA ASP A 365 14.85 9.59 14.59
C ASP A 365 16.23 9.77 15.25
N ASP A 366 16.71 8.71 15.88
CA ASP A 366 17.97 8.55 16.59
C ASP A 366 19.16 8.28 15.65
N THR A 367 18.91 8.30 14.34
CA THR A 367 19.97 8.16 13.33
C THR A 367 20.95 9.35 13.39
N PRO A 368 22.26 9.08 13.53
CA PRO A 368 23.30 10.11 13.47
C PRO A 368 23.22 10.98 12.20
N PRO A 369 23.39 12.32 12.28
CA PRO A 369 23.31 13.21 11.11
C PRO A 369 24.26 12.84 9.97
N GLY A 370 25.44 12.30 10.28
CA GLY A 370 26.40 11.86 9.26
C GLY A 370 25.86 10.73 8.38
N ILE A 371 25.12 9.79 8.96
CA ILE A 371 24.49 8.67 8.23
C ILE A 371 23.38 9.20 7.34
N LEU A 372 22.58 10.17 7.80
CA LEU A 372 21.53 10.80 6.98
C LEU A 372 22.11 11.42 5.69
N THR A 373 23.22 12.17 5.80
CA THR A 373 23.91 12.74 4.63
C THR A 373 24.46 11.65 3.71
N GLU A 374 25.06 10.61 4.28
CA GLU A 374 25.56 9.46 3.51
C GLU A 374 24.43 8.75 2.72
N MET A 375 23.26 8.56 3.34
CA MET A 375 22.09 7.97 2.67
C MET A 375 21.54 8.88 1.56
N ALA A 376 21.52 10.20 1.78
CA ALA A 376 21.13 11.19 0.78
C ALA A 376 22.04 11.14 -0.46
N ASP A 377 23.36 11.14 -0.27
CA ASP A 377 24.34 11.03 -1.35
C ASP A 377 24.18 9.69 -2.11
N MET A 378 23.91 8.61 -1.38
CA MET A 378 23.67 7.29 -1.97
C MET A 378 22.41 7.26 -2.84
N ILE A 379 21.31 7.93 -2.45
CA ILE A 379 20.11 8.08 -3.29
C ILE A 379 20.48 8.72 -4.62
N THR A 380 21.26 9.81 -4.60
CA THR A 380 21.67 10.49 -5.84
C THR A 380 22.53 9.58 -6.72
N THR A 381 23.31 8.68 -6.13
CA THR A 381 24.18 7.76 -6.87
C THR A 381 23.39 6.59 -7.47
N ILE A 382 22.51 5.97 -6.69
CA ILE A 382 21.75 4.78 -7.11
C ILE A 382 20.62 5.14 -8.07
N PHE A 383 19.92 6.25 -7.85
CA PHE A 383 18.74 6.64 -8.65
C PHE A 383 19.05 7.62 -9.79
N ARG A 384 20.33 7.92 -10.04
CA ARG A 384 20.78 8.73 -11.19
C ARG A 384 20.20 8.21 -12.51
N SER A 385 19.70 9.15 -13.32
CA SER A 385 19.39 8.94 -14.73
C SER A 385 20.69 8.73 -15.52
N PRO A 386 20.74 7.88 -16.55
CA PRO A 386 21.91 7.82 -17.43
C PRO A 386 22.08 9.18 -18.12
N ASN A 387 23.29 9.75 -18.05
CA ASN A 387 23.68 10.87 -18.90
C ASN A 387 23.46 10.47 -20.36
N PRO A 388 22.87 11.34 -21.21
CA PRO A 388 22.86 11.07 -22.64
C PRO A 388 24.31 10.96 -23.11
N PHE A 389 24.65 9.82 -23.72
CA PHE A 389 25.91 9.68 -24.45
C PHE A 389 25.85 10.63 -25.64
N ILE A 390 26.46 11.81 -25.51
CA ILE A 390 26.73 12.68 -26.65
C ILE A 390 27.90 12.04 -27.40
N ARG A 391 27.59 11.29 -28.45
CA ARG A 391 28.60 10.84 -29.40
C ARG A 391 29.01 12.07 -30.20
N LEU A 392 30.13 12.69 -29.84
CA LEU A 392 30.78 13.67 -30.70
C LEU A 392 31.21 12.91 -31.96
N SER A 393 30.61 13.25 -33.08
CA SER A 393 31.07 12.82 -34.40
C SER A 393 32.35 13.59 -34.70
N ASP A 394 33.46 12.86 -34.90
CA ASP A 394 34.70 13.38 -35.48
C ASP A 394 34.49 13.90 -36.90
#